data_AF-A0A6S7IIU1-F1
#
_entry.id   AF-A0A6S7IIU1-F1
#
_cell.length_a   1.000
_cell.length_b   1.000
_cell.length_c   1.000
_cell.angle_alpha   90.00
_cell.angle_beta   90.00
_cell.angle_gamma   90.00
#
_symmetry.space_group_name_H-M   'P 1'
#
loop_
_entity.id
_entity.type
_entity.pdbx_description
1 polymer ?
#
loop_
_entity_poly.entity_id
_entity_poly.type
_entity_poly.pdbx_seq_one_letter_code
_entity_poly.pdbx_strand_id
1 'polypeptide(L)'
;MEQQDINEIDATLVNIKNWAKIINKDNRRRAHKLQLHDKQSLITPEAYQRVLNCDKSLRIRNDFLQLSADSVITEKIYIEFRDYLILSLQLRNAQRPCAIANLTVDEFRGAEICDNGEEYSLIVTHTWQHKTSSNGPAPLVWSKPTLTWAVFISDIFATSSSQRTQIENYFFLATSGLQLVGNEVTT
;
A
#
# COMPACT_ATOMS: atom_id res chain seq x y z
N MET A 1 49.08 26.76 14.14
CA MET A 1 48.40 25.59 14.70
C MET A 1 49.48 24.72 15.28
N GLU A 2 49.53 24.62 16.60
CA GLU A 2 50.62 23.93 17.28
C GLU A 2 50.47 22.41 17.08
N GLN A 3 51.56 21.67 17.05
CA GLN A 3 51.56 20.22 16.83
C GLN A 3 50.67 19.48 17.86
N GLN A 4 50.47 20.09 19.03
CA GLN A 4 49.57 19.64 20.08
C GLN A 4 48.09 19.70 19.67
N ASP A 5 47.66 20.77 18.98
CA ASP A 5 46.29 20.93 18.49
C ASP A 5 45.92 19.85 17.47
N ILE A 6 46.86 19.51 16.58
CA ILE A 6 46.66 18.47 15.55
C ILE A 6 46.46 17.09 16.21
N ASN A 7 47.27 16.78 17.21
CA ASN A 7 47.18 15.51 17.94
C ASN A 7 45.86 15.38 18.73
N GLU A 8 45.37 16.47 19.31
CA GLU A 8 44.07 16.48 20.01
C GLU A 8 42.89 16.31 19.04
N ILE A 9 42.95 16.93 17.85
CA ILE A 9 41.95 16.74 16.80
C ILE A 9 41.91 15.28 16.35
N ASP A 10 43.07 14.67 16.08
CA ASP A 10 43.14 13.27 15.65
C ASP A 10 42.60 12.31 16.73
N ALA A 11 42.95 12.53 17.99
CA ALA A 11 42.41 11.76 19.11
C ALA A 11 40.88 11.88 19.20
N THR A 12 40.35 13.10 19.01
CA THR A 12 38.91 13.36 19.01
C THR A 12 38.20 12.65 17.85
N LEU A 13 38.77 12.67 16.65
CA LEU A 13 38.23 11.97 15.48
C LEU A 13 38.19 10.45 15.68
N VAL A 14 39.22 9.87 16.32
CA VAL A 14 39.23 8.44 16.69
C VAL A 14 38.11 8.13 17.68
N ASN A 15 37.92 8.98 18.69
CA ASN A 15 36.85 8.82 19.68
C ASN A 15 35.46 8.92 19.04
N ILE A 16 35.23 9.89 18.14
CA ILE A 16 33.97 10.01 17.40
C ILE A 16 33.68 8.75 16.58
N LYS A 17 34.68 8.20 15.87
CA LYS A 17 34.53 6.93 15.13
C LYS A 17 34.16 5.77 16.04
N ASN A 18 34.76 5.70 17.23
CA ASN A 18 34.45 4.66 18.22
C ASN A 18 33.06 4.82 18.82
N TRP A 19 32.63 6.05 19.14
CA TRP A 19 31.27 6.35 19.58
C TRP A 19 30.24 5.98 18.50
N ALA A 20 30.48 6.36 17.24
CA ALA A 20 29.62 5.98 16.13
C ALA A 20 29.49 4.46 15.99
N LYS A 21 30.58 3.69 16.16
CA LYS A 21 30.54 2.22 16.17
C LYS A 21 29.66 1.67 17.29
N ILE A 22 29.77 2.22 18.51
CA ILE A 22 28.97 1.81 19.67
C ILE A 22 27.49 2.12 19.43
N ILE A 23 27.17 3.37 19.07
CA ILE A 23 25.80 3.80 18.77
C ILE A 23 25.18 2.94 17.67
N ASN A 24 25.93 2.66 16.59
CA ASN A 24 25.45 1.80 15.51
C ASN A 24 25.26 0.33 15.95
N LYS A 25 26.07 -0.17 16.89
CA LYS A 25 25.87 -1.50 17.47
C LYS A 25 24.59 -1.56 18.29
N ASP A 26 24.34 -0.56 19.14
CA ASP A 26 23.13 -0.48 19.95
C ASP A 26 21.87 -0.27 19.10
N ASN A 27 21.94 0.58 18.08
CA ASN A 27 20.86 0.77 17.11
C ASN A 27 20.54 -0.53 16.36
N ARG A 28 21.54 -1.28 15.91
CA ARG A 28 21.33 -2.60 15.29
C ARG A 28 20.69 -3.59 16.24
N ARG A 29 21.14 -3.63 17.50
CA ARG A 29 20.54 -4.50 18.53
C ARG A 29 19.08 -4.12 18.79
N ARG A 30 18.76 -2.83 18.86
CA ARG A 30 17.39 -2.34 19.01
C ARG A 30 16.53 -2.69 17.79
N ALA A 31 17.04 -2.49 16.58
CA ALA A 31 16.36 -2.88 15.35
C ALA A 31 16.08 -4.38 15.30
N HIS A 32 17.03 -5.22 15.69
CA HIS A 32 16.84 -6.68 15.76
C HIS A 32 15.78 -7.08 16.81
N LYS A 33 15.77 -6.43 17.98
CA LYS A 33 14.71 -6.65 18.98
C LYS A 33 13.32 -6.27 18.44
N LEU A 34 13.22 -5.14 17.74
CA LEU A 34 11.98 -4.73 17.08
C LEU A 34 11.54 -5.76 16.03
N GLN A 35 12.46 -6.23 15.17
CA GLN A 35 12.15 -7.28 14.19
C GLN A 35 11.64 -8.58 14.84
N LEU A 36 12.23 -9.00 15.96
CA LEU A 36 11.76 -10.18 16.69
C LEU A 36 10.35 -9.98 17.26
N HIS A 37 10.07 -8.79 17.80
CA HIS A 37 8.74 -8.42 18.29
C HIS A 37 7.72 -8.35 17.15
N ASP A 38 8.08 -7.72 16.03
CA ASP A 38 7.24 -7.61 14.84
C ASP A 38 6.94 -9.00 14.26
N LYS A 39 7.91 -9.93 14.29
CA LYS A 39 7.72 -11.33 13.89
C LYS A 39 6.65 -12.04 14.72
N GLN A 40 6.59 -11.75 16.03
CA GLN A 40 5.55 -12.31 16.92
C GLN A 40 4.18 -11.66 16.70
N SER A 41 4.15 -10.48 16.09
CA SER A 41 2.94 -9.69 15.81
C SER A 41 2.47 -9.83 14.36
N LEU A 42 3.07 -10.73 13.57
CA LEU A 42 2.67 -10.96 12.18
C LEU A 42 1.24 -11.46 12.11
N ILE A 43 0.51 -11.01 11.10
CA ILE A 43 -0.83 -11.51 10.78
C ILE A 43 -0.71 -13.01 10.48
N THR A 44 -1.37 -13.84 11.29
CA THR A 44 -1.40 -15.28 11.06
C THR A 44 -2.40 -15.63 9.95
N PRO A 45 -2.26 -16.80 9.28
CA PRO A 45 -3.25 -17.26 8.30
C PRO A 45 -4.67 -17.28 8.87
N GLU A 46 -4.84 -17.64 10.14
CA GLU A 46 -6.15 -17.66 10.82
C GLU A 46 -6.69 -16.25 11.06
N ALA A 47 -5.82 -15.29 11.38
CA ALA A 47 -6.20 -13.88 11.47
C ALA A 47 -6.64 -13.34 10.11
N TYR A 48 -5.90 -13.65 9.04
CA TYR A 48 -6.26 -13.30 7.67
C TYR A 48 -7.63 -13.88 7.27
N GLN A 49 -7.86 -15.17 7.52
CA GLN A 49 -9.15 -15.80 7.24
C GLN A 49 -10.30 -15.20 8.05
N ARG A 50 -10.06 -14.83 9.32
CA ARG A 50 -11.07 -14.13 10.14
C ARG A 50 -11.46 -12.78 9.56
N VAL A 51 -10.50 -12.00 9.05
CA VAL A 51 -10.80 -10.71 8.41
C VAL A 51 -11.60 -10.90 7.13
N LEU A 52 -11.23 -11.89 6.29
CA LEU A 52 -11.95 -12.16 5.05
C LEU A 52 -13.37 -12.68 5.28
N ASN A 53 -13.58 -13.47 6.33
CA ASN A 53 -14.85 -14.16 6.59
C ASN A 53 -15.69 -13.51 7.70
N CYS A 54 -15.33 -12.31 8.17
CA CYS A 54 -16.19 -11.58 9.08
C CYS A 54 -17.47 -11.10 8.37
N ASP A 55 -18.52 -10.86 9.15
CA ASP A 55 -19.84 -10.46 8.62
C ASP A 55 -19.77 -9.23 7.72
N LYS A 56 -18.90 -8.26 8.05
CA LYS A 56 -18.72 -7.04 7.25
C LYS A 56 -18.13 -7.37 5.88
N SER A 57 -17.05 -8.17 5.84
CA SER A 57 -16.40 -8.61 4.60
C SER A 57 -17.31 -9.49 3.74
N LEU A 58 -18.11 -10.36 4.36
CA LEU A 58 -19.10 -11.17 3.66
C LEU A 58 -20.22 -10.33 3.07
N ARG A 59 -20.75 -9.37 3.85
CA ARG A 59 -21.78 -8.45 3.38
C ARG A 59 -21.29 -7.65 2.18
N ILE A 60 -20.12 -7.02 2.27
CA ILE A 60 -19.55 -6.25 1.16
C ILE A 60 -19.39 -7.15 -0.08
N ARG A 61 -18.86 -8.37 0.06
CA ARG A 61 -18.78 -9.31 -1.07
C ARG A 61 -20.14 -9.63 -1.69
N ASN A 62 -21.15 -9.87 -0.87
CA ASN A 62 -22.49 -10.20 -1.36
C ASN A 62 -23.16 -8.99 -2.01
N ASP A 63 -23.03 -7.81 -1.42
CA ASP A 63 -23.56 -6.55 -1.97
C ASP A 63 -22.95 -6.29 -3.35
N PHE A 64 -21.64 -6.51 -3.52
CA PHE A 64 -20.99 -6.38 -4.83
C PHE A 64 -21.60 -7.32 -5.86
N LEU A 65 -21.82 -8.59 -5.51
CA LEU A 65 -22.36 -9.59 -6.42
C LEU A 65 -23.80 -9.29 -6.87
N GLN A 66 -24.52 -8.46 -6.11
CA GLN A 66 -25.87 -8.02 -6.44
C GLN A 66 -25.90 -6.75 -7.30
N LEU A 67 -24.75 -6.08 -7.49
CA LEU A 67 -24.70 -4.89 -8.32
C LEU A 67 -24.78 -5.25 -9.80
N SER A 68 -25.62 -4.50 -10.49
CA SER A 68 -25.71 -4.46 -11.95
C SER A 68 -25.15 -3.13 -12.47
N ALA A 69 -24.94 -3.04 -13.79
CA ALA A 69 -24.51 -1.80 -14.44
C ALA A 69 -25.48 -0.62 -14.18
N ASP A 70 -26.76 -0.91 -13.93
CA ASP A 70 -27.81 0.08 -13.68
C ASP A 70 -27.98 0.42 -12.18
N SER A 71 -27.19 -0.22 -11.30
CA SER A 71 -27.31 -0.01 -9.87
C SER A 71 -26.85 1.39 -9.46
N VAL A 72 -27.68 2.10 -8.69
CA VAL A 72 -27.31 3.41 -8.14
C VAL A 72 -26.29 3.21 -7.02
N ILE A 73 -25.06 3.64 -7.27
CA ILE A 73 -23.98 3.59 -6.29
C ILE A 73 -24.10 4.81 -5.38
N THR A 74 -24.41 4.58 -4.10
CA THR A 74 -24.33 5.65 -3.10
C THR A 74 -22.89 5.87 -2.65
N GLU A 75 -22.58 7.06 -2.12
CA GLU A 75 -21.27 7.37 -1.55
C GLU A 75 -20.85 6.35 -0.47
N LYS A 76 -21.79 5.93 0.38
CA LYS A 76 -21.54 4.92 1.41
C LYS A 76 -21.10 3.58 0.81
N ILE A 77 -21.80 3.13 -0.23
CA ILE A 77 -21.50 1.89 -0.93
C ILE A 77 -20.11 1.97 -1.56
N TYR A 78 -19.78 3.12 -2.17
CA TYR A 78 -18.44 3.36 -2.71
C TYR A 78 -17.35 3.24 -1.65
N ILE A 79 -17.49 3.95 -0.52
CA ILE A 79 -16.50 3.93 0.56
C ILE A 79 -16.29 2.50 1.06
N GLU A 80 -17.38 1.76 1.31
CA GLU A 80 -17.30 0.38 1.80
C GLU A 80 -16.53 -0.53 0.82
N PHE A 81 -16.78 -0.41 -0.48
CA PHE A 81 -16.04 -1.18 -1.49
C PHE A 81 -14.59 -0.75 -1.64
N ARG A 82 -14.35 0.56 -1.69
CA ARG A 82 -13.01 1.15 -1.82
C ARG A 82 -12.12 0.68 -0.68
N ASP A 83 -12.60 0.82 0.56
CA ASP A 83 -11.83 0.49 1.75
C ASP A 83 -11.60 -1.02 1.86
N TYR A 84 -12.60 -1.84 1.51
CA TYR A 84 -12.43 -3.28 1.45
C TYR A 84 -11.42 -3.71 0.38
N LEU A 85 -11.45 -3.07 -0.80
CA LEU A 85 -10.51 -3.36 -1.88
C LEU A 85 -9.08 -2.99 -1.46
N ILE A 86 -8.89 -1.83 -0.82
CA ILE A 86 -7.59 -1.42 -0.29
C ILE A 86 -7.11 -2.40 0.79
N LEU A 87 -7.96 -2.78 1.74
CA LEU A 87 -7.62 -3.78 2.77
C LEU A 87 -7.21 -5.12 2.13
N SER A 88 -7.96 -5.58 1.13
CA SER A 88 -7.68 -6.82 0.42
C SER A 88 -6.32 -6.77 -0.29
N LEU A 89 -5.98 -5.63 -0.90
CA LEU A 89 -4.69 -5.40 -1.54
C LEU A 89 -3.55 -5.31 -0.51
N GLN A 90 -3.78 -4.65 0.63
CA GLN A 90 -2.79 -4.56 1.72
C GLN A 90 -2.44 -5.95 2.25
N LEU A 91 -3.45 -6.75 2.56
CA LEU A 91 -3.24 -8.09 3.13
C LEU A 91 -2.56 -9.02 2.12
N ARG A 92 -2.92 -8.92 0.83
CA ARG A 92 -2.33 -9.76 -0.22
C ARG A 92 -0.88 -9.38 -0.54
N ASN A 93 -0.60 -8.09 -0.65
CA ASN A 93 0.67 -7.61 -1.18
C ASN A 93 1.66 -7.18 -0.10
N ALA A 94 1.22 -7.12 1.16
CA ALA A 94 1.99 -6.56 2.28
C ALA A 94 2.55 -5.15 1.98
N GLN A 95 1.86 -4.40 1.10
CA GLN A 95 2.26 -3.07 0.69
C GLN A 95 1.80 -2.02 1.70
N ARG A 96 2.56 -0.94 1.79
CA ARG A 96 2.15 0.21 2.62
C ARG A 96 0.91 0.88 2.02
N PRO A 97 0.04 1.45 2.86
CA PRO A 97 -1.16 2.18 2.42
C PRO A 97 -0.91 3.17 1.27
N CYS A 98 0.13 4.01 1.35
CA CYS A 98 0.45 4.97 0.29
C CYS A 98 0.76 4.33 -1.07
N ALA A 99 1.40 3.15 -1.11
CA ALA A 99 1.69 2.50 -2.39
C ALA A 99 0.39 2.05 -3.08
N ILE A 100 -0.66 1.74 -2.32
CA ILE A 100 -1.97 1.39 -2.87
C ILE A 100 -2.78 2.65 -3.19
N ALA A 101 -2.81 3.62 -2.26
CA ALA A 101 -3.55 4.88 -2.40
C ALA A 101 -3.10 5.70 -3.61
N ASN A 102 -1.79 5.68 -3.91
CA ASN A 102 -1.20 6.46 -4.99
C ASN A 102 -1.24 5.76 -6.34
N LEU A 103 -1.88 4.58 -6.45
CA LEU A 103 -2.10 3.94 -7.73
C LEU A 103 -2.91 4.88 -8.61
N THR A 104 -2.43 5.10 -9.83
CA THR A 104 -3.12 5.89 -10.84
C THR A 104 -3.96 5.03 -11.78
N VAL A 105 -4.94 5.63 -12.45
CA VAL A 105 -5.74 4.93 -13.47
C VAL A 105 -4.88 4.48 -14.63
N ASP A 106 -3.84 5.23 -15.01
CA ASP A 106 -2.92 4.83 -16.08
C ASP A 106 -2.04 3.65 -15.66
N GLU A 107 -1.52 3.64 -14.43
CA GLU A 107 -0.81 2.47 -13.87
C GLU A 107 -1.72 1.25 -13.75
N PHE A 108 -3.01 1.46 -13.44
CA PHE A 108 -4.00 0.38 -13.43
C PHE A 108 -4.30 -0.16 -14.83
N ARG A 109 -4.43 0.71 -15.84
CA ARG A 109 -4.65 0.32 -17.25
C ARG A 109 -3.43 -0.35 -17.86
N GLY A 110 -2.23 0.01 -17.40
CA GLY A 110 -0.96 -0.62 -17.75
C GLY A 110 -0.69 -1.94 -17.01
N ALA A 111 -1.72 -2.58 -16.43
CA ALA A 111 -1.56 -3.85 -15.75
C ALA A 111 -0.96 -4.91 -16.68
N GLU A 112 -0.01 -5.66 -16.14
CA GLU A 112 0.66 -6.74 -16.86
C GLU A 112 0.09 -8.08 -16.42
N ILE A 113 -0.04 -8.99 -17.40
CA ILE A 113 -0.35 -10.39 -17.13
C ILE A 113 0.99 -11.09 -16.92
N CYS A 114 1.28 -11.44 -15.67
CA CYS A 114 2.42 -12.28 -15.34
C CYS A 114 1.99 -13.75 -15.46
N ASP A 115 2.57 -14.45 -16.43
CA ASP A 115 2.38 -15.88 -16.60
C ASP A 115 3.55 -16.61 -15.91
N ASN A 116 3.31 -17.03 -14.68
CA ASN A 116 4.31 -17.68 -13.83
C ASN A 116 4.32 -19.21 -13.96
N GLY A 117 3.71 -19.76 -15.03
CA GLY A 117 3.65 -21.20 -15.28
C GLY A 117 2.71 -21.96 -14.32
N GLU A 118 1.96 -21.25 -13.50
CA GLU A 118 0.89 -21.77 -12.67
C GLU A 118 -0.45 -21.73 -13.43
N GLU A 119 -1.46 -22.47 -12.95
CA GLU A 119 -2.78 -22.61 -13.58
C GLU A 119 -3.54 -21.27 -13.78
N TYR A 120 -3.09 -20.19 -13.13
CA TYR A 120 -3.72 -18.88 -13.21
C TYR A 120 -2.68 -17.78 -13.48
N SER A 121 -2.85 -17.05 -14.58
CA SER A 121 -2.07 -15.85 -14.84
C SER A 121 -2.40 -14.78 -13.79
N LEU A 122 -1.36 -14.17 -13.21
CA LEU A 122 -1.50 -13.09 -12.24
C LEU A 122 -1.59 -11.76 -12.97
N ILE A 123 -2.45 -10.86 -12.49
CA ILE A 123 -2.50 -9.49 -13.00
C ILE A 123 -1.78 -8.59 -12.00
N VAL A 124 -0.80 -7.84 -12.48
CA VAL A 124 0.08 -7.01 -11.65
C VAL A 124 0.07 -5.58 -12.14
N THR A 125 -0.20 -4.64 -11.24
CA THR A 125 -0.01 -3.20 -11.50
C THR A 125 1.22 -2.70 -10.75
N HIS A 126 1.82 -1.63 -11.26
CA HIS A 126 3.04 -1.06 -10.71
C HIS A 126 2.78 0.37 -10.28
N THR A 127 2.86 0.66 -8.99
CA THR A 127 2.75 2.03 -8.47
C THR A 127 4.12 2.64 -8.30
N TRP A 128 4.39 3.77 -8.95
CA TRP A 128 5.67 4.47 -8.88
C TRP A 128 5.76 5.47 -7.72
N GLN A 129 4.62 5.96 -7.24
CA GLN A 129 4.57 6.97 -6.18
C GLN A 129 4.55 6.32 -4.78
N HIS A 130 5.71 5.89 -4.29
CA HIS A 130 5.88 5.37 -2.92
C HIS A 130 7.24 5.73 -2.31
N LYS A 131 7.38 5.59 -0.98
CA LYS A 131 8.57 5.99 -0.20
C LYS A 131 9.90 5.45 -0.73
N THR A 132 9.88 4.29 -1.36
CA THR A 132 11.09 3.56 -1.81
C THR A 132 11.13 3.41 -3.33
N SER A 133 10.52 4.34 -4.07
CA SER A 133 10.46 4.31 -5.54
C SER A 133 11.82 4.32 -6.20
N SER A 134 12.86 4.80 -5.51
CA SER A 134 14.26 4.69 -5.93
C SER A 134 14.73 3.25 -6.18
N ASN A 135 14.07 2.26 -5.58
CA ASN A 135 14.39 0.84 -5.73
C ASN A 135 13.55 0.15 -6.83
N GLY A 136 12.71 0.91 -7.54
CA GLY A 136 11.72 0.40 -8.48
C GLY A 136 10.29 0.56 -7.96
N PRO A 137 9.29 0.30 -8.82
CA PRO A 137 7.88 0.47 -8.49
C PRO A 137 7.41 -0.59 -7.48
N ALA A 138 6.33 -0.28 -6.76
CA ALA A 138 5.67 -1.22 -5.88
C ALA A 138 4.71 -2.10 -6.70
N PRO A 139 4.94 -3.43 -6.80
CA PRO A 139 4.02 -4.32 -7.46
C PRO A 139 2.79 -4.56 -6.59
N LEU A 140 1.62 -4.57 -7.22
CA LEU A 140 0.33 -4.92 -6.64
C LEU A 140 -0.28 -6.06 -7.47
N VAL A 141 -0.35 -7.24 -6.86
CA VAL A 141 -0.98 -8.42 -7.42
C VAL A 141 -2.49 -8.37 -7.13
N TRP A 142 -3.28 -8.52 -8.19
CA TRP A 142 -4.72 -8.55 -8.13
C TRP A 142 -5.22 -9.99 -8.21
N SER A 143 -6.10 -10.36 -7.28
CA SER A 143 -6.93 -11.56 -7.46
C SER A 143 -8.05 -11.28 -8.46
N LYS A 144 -8.58 -12.33 -9.09
CA LYS A 144 -9.74 -12.21 -10.00
C LYS A 144 -10.92 -11.44 -9.37
N PRO A 145 -11.37 -11.74 -8.13
CA PRO A 145 -12.43 -10.96 -7.49
C PRO A 145 -12.06 -9.48 -7.33
N THR A 146 -10.90 -9.17 -6.74
CA THR A 146 -10.47 -7.78 -6.52
C THR A 146 -10.31 -7.01 -7.82
N LEU A 147 -9.91 -7.67 -8.92
CA LEU A 147 -9.78 -7.04 -10.22
C LEU A 147 -11.15 -6.71 -10.82
N THR A 148 -12.10 -7.65 -10.79
CA THR A 148 -13.48 -7.39 -11.25
C THR A 148 -14.07 -6.18 -10.53
N TRP A 149 -13.81 -6.06 -9.24
CA TRP A 149 -14.29 -4.95 -8.43
C TRP A 149 -13.60 -3.64 -8.78
N ALA A 150 -12.28 -3.69 -9.01
CA ALA A 150 -11.49 -2.54 -9.42
C ALA A 150 -11.99 -1.96 -10.75
N VAL A 151 -12.25 -2.81 -11.75
CA VAL A 151 -12.81 -2.39 -13.05
C VAL A 151 -14.17 -1.73 -12.85
N PHE A 152 -15.05 -2.35 -12.07
CA PHE A 152 -16.38 -1.81 -11.79
C PHE A 152 -16.33 -0.42 -11.13
N ILE A 153 -15.48 -0.25 -10.11
CA ILE A 153 -15.27 1.06 -9.47
C ILE A 153 -14.74 2.08 -10.49
N SER A 154 -13.75 1.71 -11.30
CA SER A 154 -13.19 2.60 -12.33
C SER A 154 -14.27 3.11 -13.30
N ASP A 155 -15.17 2.23 -13.75
CA ASP A 155 -16.21 2.56 -14.74
C ASP A 155 -17.32 3.44 -14.15
N ILE A 156 -17.71 3.21 -12.90
CA ILE A 156 -18.69 4.05 -12.20
C ILE A 156 -18.15 5.47 -11.99
N PHE A 157 -16.88 5.60 -11.63
CA PHE A 157 -16.24 6.91 -11.47
C PHE A 157 -16.05 7.61 -12.81
N ALA A 158 -15.74 6.89 -13.89
CA ALA A 158 -15.67 7.47 -15.22
C ALA A 158 -17.04 8.08 -15.65
N THR A 159 -18.15 7.45 -15.25
CA THR A 159 -19.51 7.84 -15.66
C THR A 159 -20.10 8.96 -14.81
N SER A 160 -19.79 9.01 -13.51
CA SER A 160 -20.31 10.02 -12.57
C SER A 160 -19.56 11.36 -12.59
N SER A 161 -18.47 11.46 -13.35
CA SER A 161 -17.56 12.61 -13.37
C SER A 161 -17.88 13.66 -14.45
N SER A 162 -18.89 14.49 -14.23
CA SER A 162 -18.95 15.82 -14.90
C SER A 162 -18.05 16.87 -14.22
N GLN A 163 -17.35 16.50 -13.13
CA GLN A 163 -16.52 17.38 -12.29
C GLN A 163 -15.08 16.89 -12.11
N ARG A 164 -14.49 16.18 -13.09
CA ARG A 164 -13.04 16.01 -13.12
C ARG A 164 -12.39 17.37 -13.44
N THR A 165 -12.17 18.20 -12.43
CA THR A 165 -11.04 19.13 -12.49
C THR A 165 -9.81 18.27 -12.71
N GLN A 166 -9.06 18.56 -13.77
CA GLN A 166 -7.96 17.79 -14.38
C GLN A 166 -6.78 17.40 -13.46
N ILE A 167 -6.92 17.52 -12.14
CA ILE A 167 -5.77 17.74 -11.28
C ILE A 167 -5.03 16.42 -11.01
N GLU A 168 -5.69 15.28 -10.75
CA GLU A 168 -4.94 14.05 -10.44
C GLU A 168 -5.62 12.74 -10.90
N ASN A 169 -4.87 11.89 -11.62
CA ASN A 169 -5.35 10.63 -12.21
C ASN A 169 -5.29 9.44 -11.24
N TYR A 170 -5.64 9.64 -9.97
CA TYR A 170 -5.61 8.57 -8.96
C TYR A 170 -6.76 7.58 -9.14
N PHE A 171 -6.48 6.30 -8.89
CA PHE A 171 -7.44 5.21 -8.98
C PHE A 171 -8.40 5.20 -7.78
N PHE A 172 -7.85 5.36 -6.57
CA PHE A 172 -8.63 5.47 -5.34
C PHE A 172 -8.80 6.93 -4.95
N LEU A 173 -10.05 7.35 -4.73
CA LEU A 173 -10.38 8.73 -4.41
C LEU A 173 -11.08 8.81 -3.05
N ALA A 174 -10.89 9.96 -2.39
CA ALA A 174 -11.73 10.39 -1.29
C ALA A 174 -13.15 10.71 -1.80
N THR A 175 -14.11 10.85 -0.88
CA THR A 175 -15.49 11.23 -1.23
C THR A 175 -15.57 12.63 -1.83
N SER A 176 -14.60 13.48 -1.50
CA SER A 176 -14.39 14.80 -2.12
C SER A 176 -13.91 14.73 -3.57
N GLY A 177 -13.56 13.53 -4.09
CA GLY A 177 -12.95 13.35 -5.40
C GLY A 177 -11.44 13.64 -5.45
N LEU A 178 -10.82 13.92 -4.30
CA LEU A 178 -9.38 14.17 -4.17
C LEU A 178 -8.60 12.86 -3.92
N GLN A 179 -7.27 12.93 -4.02
CA GLN A 179 -6.39 11.83 -3.63
C GLN A 179 -6.63 11.40 -2.18
N LEU A 180 -6.62 10.09 -1.93
CA LEU A 180 -6.56 9.55 -0.58
C LEU A 180 -5.21 9.88 0.08
N VAL A 181 -5.25 10.53 1.22
CA VAL A 181 -4.05 10.76 2.02
C VAL A 181 -3.73 9.48 2.80
N GLY A 182 -2.45 9.14 2.99
CA GLY A 182 -2.04 7.89 3.64
C GLY A 182 -2.68 7.60 5.02
N ASN A 183 -3.03 8.66 5.77
CA ASN A 183 -3.72 8.56 7.06
C ASN A 183 -5.20 8.13 6.92
N GLU A 184 -5.85 8.44 5.80
CA GLU A 184 -7.24 8.07 5.52
C GLU A 184 -7.37 6.60 5.13
N VAL A 185 -6.25 5.94 4.85
CA VAL A 185 -6.16 4.53 4.45
C VAL A 185 -5.78 3.63 5.64
N THR A 186 -5.42 4.23 6.78
CA THR A 186 -5.08 3.51 8.01
C THR A 186 -6.14 3.77 9.07
N THR A 187 -7.18 2.95 9.08
CA THR A 187 -8.19 2.87 10.16
C THR A 187 -8.31 1.45 10.68
#